data_AF-A0A5X4GDD0-F1
#
_entry.id   AF-A0A5X4GDD0-F1
#
_cell.length_a   1.000
_cell.length_b   1.000
_cell.length_c   1.000
_cell.angle_alpha   90.00
_cell.angle_beta   90.00
_cell.angle_gamma   90.00
#
_symmetry.space_group_name_H-M   'P 1'
#
loop_
_entity.id
_entity.type
_entity.pdbx_description
1 polymer ?
#
loop_
_entity_poly.entity_id
_entity_poly.type
_entity_poly.pdbx_seq_one_letter_code
_entity_poly.pdbx_strand_id
1 'polypeptide(L)'
;MSQLTELTDFLIANMPRRAMQGFDSQMDEIAFIPAQRDTGLGQYRIAIIRYNAVLTWERYPYREYDPKILMALFMSWLCQDERALFEETGIDAELPEFDIETIDQE
;
A
#
# COMPACT_ATOMS: atom_id res chain seq x y z
N MET A 1 -8.34 -1.67 10.54
CA MET A 1 -8.98 -2.11 9.27
C MET A 1 -7.91 -2.92 8.54
N SER A 2 -7.97 -3.16 7.22
CA SER A 2 -6.77 -3.69 6.54
C SER A 2 -5.79 -2.55 6.25
N GLN A 3 -4.49 -2.81 6.19
CA GLN A 3 -3.48 -1.81 5.79
C GLN A 3 -3.80 -1.20 4.41
N LEU A 4 -4.30 -2.00 3.46
CA LEU A 4 -4.77 -1.49 2.18
C LEU A 4 -5.91 -0.46 2.34
N THR A 5 -6.90 -0.74 3.19
CA THR A 5 -8.01 0.19 3.45
C THR A 5 -7.49 1.50 4.04
N GLU A 6 -6.57 1.42 5.00
CA GLU A 6 -6.00 2.60 5.66
C GLU A 6 -5.15 3.46 4.69
N LEU A 7 -4.37 2.82 3.82
CA LEU A 7 -3.65 3.50 2.75
C LEU A 7 -4.60 4.13 1.72
N THR A 8 -5.63 3.41 1.29
CA THR A 8 -6.64 3.93 0.35
C THR A 8 -7.35 5.16 0.92
N ASP A 9 -7.81 5.10 2.17
CA ASP A 9 -8.45 6.22 2.84
C ASP A 9 -7.49 7.41 2.99
N PHE A 10 -6.24 7.14 3.34
CA PHE A 10 -5.19 8.16 3.42
C PHE A 10 -4.97 8.88 2.08
N LEU A 11 -4.86 8.14 0.98
CA LEU A 11 -4.68 8.73 -0.35
C LEU A 11 -5.90 9.55 -0.78
N ILE A 12 -7.12 9.02 -0.57
CA ILE A 12 -8.37 9.73 -0.88
C ILE A 12 -8.48 11.04 -0.09
N ALA A 13 -8.09 11.04 1.19
CA ALA A 13 -8.15 12.21 2.05
C ALA A 13 -7.15 13.31 1.67
N ASN A 14 -5.99 12.93 1.12
CA ASN A 14 -4.87 13.86 0.86
C ASN A 14 -4.71 14.24 -0.62
N MET A 15 -5.38 13.55 -1.55
CA MET A 15 -5.32 13.84 -2.97
C MET A 15 -6.46 14.74 -3.45
N PRO A 16 -6.21 15.63 -4.44
CA PRO A 16 -7.28 16.33 -5.13
C PRO A 16 -8.27 15.34 -5.74
N ARG A 17 -9.58 15.55 -5.52
CA ARG A 17 -10.64 14.65 -6.01
C ARG A 17 -10.54 14.38 -7.52
N ARG A 18 -10.06 15.35 -8.31
CA ARG A 18 -9.85 15.20 -9.75
C ARG A 18 -8.73 14.22 -10.10
N ALA A 19 -7.68 14.15 -9.28
CA ALA A 19 -6.56 13.23 -9.44
C ALA A 19 -6.87 11.80 -8.97
N MET A 20 -7.99 11.60 -8.25
CA MET A 20 -8.50 10.28 -7.83
C MET A 20 -9.50 9.67 -8.81
N GLN A 21 -9.70 10.25 -10.00
CA GLN A 21 -10.57 9.67 -11.02
C GLN A 21 -9.94 8.39 -11.60
N GLY A 22 -10.74 7.33 -11.71
CA GLY A 22 -10.26 6.03 -12.20
C GLY A 22 -9.23 5.35 -11.29
N PHE A 23 -9.19 5.74 -10.01
CA PHE A 23 -8.39 5.09 -8.99
C PHE A 23 -9.08 3.80 -8.51
N ASP A 24 -8.31 2.73 -8.38
CA ASP A 24 -8.72 1.48 -7.76
C ASP A 24 -7.61 0.91 -6.85
N SER A 25 -8.01 0.11 -5.86
CA SER A 25 -7.12 -0.51 -4.89
C SER A 25 -7.55 -1.94 -4.59
N GLN A 26 -6.64 -2.89 -4.77
CA GLN A 26 -6.94 -4.31 -4.57
C GLN A 26 -5.80 -5.06 -3.87
N MET A 27 -6.16 -6.15 -3.21
CA MET A 27 -5.20 -7.12 -2.67
C MET A 27 -4.90 -8.14 -3.77
N ASP A 28 -3.62 -8.41 -3.98
CA ASP A 28 -3.16 -9.46 -4.89
C ASP A 28 -2.17 -10.40 -4.16
N GLU A 29 -1.95 -11.59 -4.73
CA GLU A 29 -0.99 -12.59 -4.24
C GLU A 29 -1.05 -12.87 -2.73
N ILE A 30 -2.22 -13.25 -2.22
CA ILE A 30 -2.39 -13.56 -0.80
C ILE A 30 -1.58 -14.81 -0.42
N ALA A 31 -0.72 -14.67 0.58
CA ALA A 31 0.13 -15.72 1.13
C ALA A 31 -0.02 -15.84 2.65
N PHE A 32 0.13 -17.06 3.15
CA PHE A 32 0.22 -17.36 4.59
C PHE A 32 1.65 -17.66 4.96
N ILE A 33 2.22 -16.87 5.87
CA ILE A 33 3.58 -17.07 6.36
C ILE A 33 3.49 -17.66 7.76
N PRO A 34 4.02 -18.88 8.00
CA PRO A 34 4.12 -19.44 9.34
C PRO A 34 4.88 -18.50 10.26
N ALA A 35 4.26 -18.11 11.37
CA ALA A 35 4.78 -17.08 12.27
C ALA A 35 4.38 -17.42 13.71
N GLN A 36 4.74 -18.63 14.14
CA GLN A 36 4.32 -19.16 15.43
C GLN A 36 4.89 -18.32 16.58
N ARG A 37 4.01 -17.82 17.45
CA ARG A 37 4.41 -17.06 18.65
C ARG A 37 3.38 -17.20 19.75
N ASP A 38 3.85 -17.45 20.96
CA ASP A 38 3.04 -17.29 22.18
C ASP A 38 2.88 -15.79 22.47
N THR A 39 1.64 -15.32 22.48
CA THR A 39 1.28 -13.93 22.75
C THR A 39 0.80 -13.71 24.19
N GLY A 40 0.87 -14.75 25.04
CA GLY A 40 0.40 -14.75 26.42
C GLY A 40 -1.09 -15.02 26.55
N LEU A 41 -1.58 -15.15 27.78
CA LEU A 41 -3.00 -15.39 28.10
C LEU A 41 -3.63 -16.58 27.36
N GLY A 42 -2.83 -17.59 27.00
CA GLY A 42 -3.27 -18.76 26.24
C GLY A 42 -3.52 -18.49 24.75
N GLN A 43 -3.11 -17.33 24.23
CA GLN A 43 -3.23 -16.97 22.83
C GLN A 43 -1.94 -17.26 22.06
N TYR A 44 -2.08 -17.87 20.89
CA TYR A 44 -0.97 -18.23 20.03
C TYR A 44 -1.23 -17.73 18.61
N ARG A 45 -0.27 -16.98 18.06
CA ARG A 45 -0.22 -16.71 16.63
C ARG A 45 0.32 -17.95 15.93
N ILE A 46 -0.29 -18.36 14.82
CA ILE A 46 0.12 -19.52 14.03
C ILE A 46 0.75 -19.08 12.70
N ALA A 47 0.14 -18.09 12.05
CA ALA A 47 0.58 -17.53 10.79
C ALA A 47 0.20 -16.06 10.70
N ILE A 48 0.82 -15.34 9.77
CA ILE A 48 0.42 -14.01 9.31
C ILE A 48 -0.03 -14.08 7.85
N ILE A 49 -0.86 -13.12 7.45
CA ILE A 49 -1.29 -12.96 6.06
C ILE A 49 -0.44 -11.86 5.45
N ARG A 50 0.21 -12.16 4.33
CA ARG A 50 0.88 -11.20 3.46
C ARG A 50 0.10 -11.12 2.14
N TYR A 51 0.05 -9.93 1.56
CA TYR A 51 -0.51 -9.69 0.23
C TYR A 51 0.24 -8.52 -0.41
N ASN A 52 0.16 -8.43 -1.73
CA ASN A 52 0.59 -7.25 -2.47
C ASN A 52 -0.56 -6.26 -2.53
N ALA A 53 -0.30 -5.02 -2.15
CA ALA A 53 -1.24 -3.92 -2.35
C ALA A 53 -1.04 -3.36 -3.76
N VAL A 54 -2.01 -3.57 -4.65
CA VAL A 54 -1.97 -3.05 -6.02
C VAL A 54 -2.88 -1.85 -6.11
N LEU A 55 -2.29 -0.70 -6.42
CA LEU A 55 -3.00 0.56 -6.63
C LEU A 55 -2.89 0.97 -8.09
N THR A 56 -4.02 1.28 -8.70
CA THR A 56 -4.10 1.53 -10.15
C THR A 56 -4.79 2.86 -10.41
N TRP A 57 -4.27 3.60 -11.40
CA TRP A 57 -4.96 4.74 -12.00
C TRP A 57 -5.09 4.51 -13.50
N GLU A 58 -6.33 4.48 -14.01
CA GLU A 58 -6.55 4.33 -15.44
C GLU A 58 -6.09 5.55 -16.26
N ARG A 59 -6.34 6.77 -15.75
CA ARG A 59 -6.05 8.04 -16.43
C ARG A 59 -5.64 9.13 -15.45
N TYR A 60 -4.46 9.02 -14.86
CA TYR A 60 -3.95 10.04 -13.95
C TYR A 60 -3.71 11.37 -14.71
N PRO A 61 -4.24 12.53 -14.23
CA PRO A 61 -4.09 13.82 -14.89
C PRO A 61 -2.69 14.45 -14.67
N TYR A 62 -1.65 13.79 -15.19
CA TYR A 62 -0.24 14.11 -14.93
C TYR A 62 0.20 15.51 -15.38
N ARG A 63 -0.54 16.15 -16.30
CA ARG A 63 -0.28 17.53 -16.75
C ARG A 63 -0.77 18.58 -15.76
N GLU A 64 -1.75 18.23 -14.92
CA GLU A 64 -2.31 19.14 -13.90
C GLU A 64 -1.69 18.89 -12.53
N TYR A 65 -1.36 17.64 -12.23
CA TYR A 65 -0.80 17.22 -10.95
C TYR A 65 0.46 16.40 -11.19
N ASP A 66 1.58 16.78 -10.57
CA ASP A 66 2.83 16.02 -10.69
C ASP A 66 2.66 14.64 -10.04
N PRO A 67 2.87 13.52 -10.77
CA PRO A 67 2.75 12.17 -10.21
C PRO A 67 3.69 11.92 -9.02
N LYS A 68 4.75 12.71 -8.84
CA LYS A 68 5.62 12.64 -7.66
C LYS A 68 4.86 12.94 -6.35
N ILE A 69 3.71 13.61 -6.40
CA ILE A 69 2.85 13.81 -5.23
C ILE A 69 2.35 12.47 -4.70
N LEU A 70 1.96 11.54 -5.57
CA LEU A 70 1.55 10.19 -5.16
C LEU A 70 2.69 9.45 -4.47
N MET A 71 3.89 9.51 -5.06
CA MET A 71 5.10 8.89 -4.50
C MET A 71 5.41 9.47 -3.11
N ALA A 72 5.35 10.79 -2.96
CA ALA A 72 5.60 11.46 -1.69
C ALA A 72 4.56 11.09 -0.61
N LEU A 73 3.28 11.05 -0.97
CA LEU A 73 2.21 10.63 -0.05
C LEU A 73 2.40 9.19 0.40
N PHE A 74 2.69 8.27 -0.54
CA PHE A 74 3.02 6.89 -0.22
C PHE A 74 4.17 6.78 0.78
N MET A 75 5.29 7.45 0.49
CA MET A 75 6.45 7.43 1.38
C MET A 75 6.11 8.00 2.74
N SER A 76 5.31 9.07 2.81
CA SER A 76 4.90 9.65 4.08
C SER A 76 4.06 8.69 4.93
N TRP A 77 3.16 7.93 4.30
CA TRP A 77 2.36 6.91 4.99
C TRP A 77 3.23 5.74 5.45
N LEU A 78 4.12 5.27 4.56
CA LEU A 78 5.07 4.19 4.84
C LEU A 78 6.05 4.52 5.98
N CYS A 79 6.33 5.80 6.23
CA CYS A 79 7.16 6.28 7.34
C CYS A 79 6.38 6.45 8.65
N GLN A 80 5.05 6.50 8.62
CA GLN A 80 4.22 6.64 9.83
C GLN A 80 3.95 5.30 10.53
N ASP A 81 3.95 4.20 9.77
CA ASP A 81 3.63 2.89 10.30
C ASP A 81 4.87 2.26 10.98
N GLU A 82 4.78 2.03 12.30
CA GLU A 82 5.76 1.24 13.04
C GLU A 82 5.60 -0.23 12.63
N ARG A 83 6.39 -0.68 11.64
CA ARG A 83 6.34 -2.06 11.11
C ARG A 83 7.02 -3.07 12.03
N ALA A 84 6.71 -3.04 13.32
CA ALA A 84 7.23 -3.97 14.32
C ALA A 84 6.99 -5.44 13.91
N LEU A 85 5.89 -5.71 13.20
CA LEU A 85 5.60 -7.05 12.67
C LEU A 85 6.60 -7.49 11.59
N PHE A 86 7.07 -6.57 10.74
CA PHE A 86 8.04 -6.88 9.68
C PHE A 86 9.38 -7.26 10.29
N GLU A 87 9.84 -6.47 11.26
CA GLU A 87 11.05 -6.77 12.04
C GLU A 87 10.95 -8.12 12.76
N GLU A 88 9.80 -8.40 13.38
CA GLU A 88 9.56 -9.63 14.11
C GLU A 88 9.54 -10.88 13.22
N THR A 89 9.06 -10.74 11.99
CA THR A 89 8.88 -11.85 11.05
C THR A 89 9.97 -11.93 9.99
N GLY A 90 10.96 -11.03 10.04
CA GLY A 90 12.04 -10.96 9.05
C GLY A 90 11.56 -10.63 7.64
N ILE A 91 10.45 -9.90 7.52
CA ILE A 91 9.94 -9.43 6.23
C ILE A 91 10.68 -8.14 5.88
N ASP A 92 11.42 -8.15 4.78
CA ASP A 92 12.08 -6.95 4.29
C ASP A 92 11.04 -5.92 3.81
N ALA A 93 11.23 -4.68 4.23
CA ALA A 93 10.43 -3.56 3.76
C ALA A 93 10.92 -3.14 2.37
N GLU A 94 10.27 -3.66 1.33
CA GLU A 94 10.51 -3.23 -0.04
C GLU A 94 9.82 -1.88 -0.30
N LEU A 95 10.45 -1.07 -1.16
CA LEU A 95 9.83 0.15 -1.66
C LEU A 95 8.75 -0.23 -2.69
N PRO A 96 7.67 0.56 -2.81
CA PRO A 96 6.68 0.34 -3.85
C PRO A 96 7.31 0.39 -5.24
N GLU A 97 6.90 -0.53 -6.10
CA GLU A 97 7.23 -0.50 -7.52
C GLU A 97 6.22 0.39 -8.25
N PHE A 98 6.71 1.18 -9.21
CA PHE A 98 5.87 2.07 -10.02
C PHE A 98 6.00 1.66 -11.49
N ASP A 99 4.89 1.19 -12.05
CA ASP A 99 4.75 0.99 -13.48
C ASP A 99 3.95 2.17 -14.07
N ILE A 100 4.59 2.96 -14.92
CA ILE A 100 4.01 4.21 -15.44
C ILE A 100 4.08 4.20 -16.95
N GLU A 101 2.90 4.14 -17.57
CA GLU A 101 2.73 4.29 -19.01
C GLU A 101 2.08 5.63 -19.35
N THR A 102 2.71 6.40 -20.23
CA THR A 102 2.12 7.66 -20.72
C THR A 102 1.19 7.39 -21.89
N ILE A 103 -0.12 7.55 -21.67
CA ILE A 103 -1.14 7.46 -22.70
C ILE A 103 -1.26 8.83 -23.41
N ASP A 104 -0.29 9.17 -24.25
CA ASP A 104 -0.44 10.26 -25.23
C ASP A 104 -0.54 9.62 -26.62
N GLN A 105 -1.63 9.91 -27.32
CA GLN A 105 -1.64 9.85 -28.79
C GLN A 105 -1.09 11.19 -29.26
N GLU A 106 -0.07 11.17 -30.13
CA GLU A 106 0.32 12.34 -30.96
C GLU A 106 -0.90 12.98 -31.63
#